data_AF-A0A964P8R3-F1
#
_entry.id   AF-A0A964P8R3-F1
#
_cell.length_a   1.000
_cell.length_b   1.000
_cell.length_c   1.000
_cell.angle_alpha   90.00
_cell.angle_beta   90.00
_cell.angle_gamma   90.00
#
_symmetry.space_group_name_H-M   'P 1'
#
loop_
_entity.id
_entity.type
_entity.pdbx_description
1 polymer ?
#
loop_
_entity_poly.entity_id
_entity_poly.type
_entity_poly.pdbx_seq_one_letter_code
_entity_poly.pdbx_strand_id
1 'polypeptide(L)'
;MASATIKLFLPHGDGKRLRTAEISNWGGKALAAPRTDLDMFLTREELGWSGVYVLTGTDPETGKPMAYIGEAEVLADRLKTHKGIEFWISVVVFVSKDENLTKAHALRP
;
A
#
# COMPACT_ATOMS: atom_id res chain seq x y z
N MET A 1 -19.60 17.52 -6.52
CA MET A 1 -18.52 16.62 -6.08
C MET A 1 -18.73 16.34 -4.60
N ALA A 2 -18.87 15.09 -4.19
CA ALA A 2 -18.94 14.75 -2.77
C ALA A 2 -17.60 15.10 -2.11
N SER A 3 -17.61 15.76 -0.96
CA SER A 3 -16.39 15.97 -0.17
C SER A 3 -15.90 14.62 0.35
N ALA A 4 -14.59 14.39 0.27
CA ALA A 4 -13.94 13.22 0.84
C ALA A 4 -12.84 13.71 1.79
N THR A 5 -12.81 13.16 3.00
CA THR A 5 -11.71 13.42 3.95
C THR A 5 -10.64 12.38 3.76
N ILE A 6 -9.39 12.82 3.64
CA ILE A 6 -8.22 11.96 3.61
C ILE A 6 -7.57 12.03 4.99
N LYS A 7 -7.52 10.90 5.69
CA LYS A 7 -6.76 10.76 6.94
C LYS A 7 -5.41 10.14 6.61
N LEU A 8 -4.35 10.94 6.70
CA LEU A 8 -2.98 10.46 6.52
C LEU A 8 -2.36 10.16 7.88
N PHE A 9 -1.88 8.93 8.05
CA PHE A 9 -1.12 8.49 9.21
C PHE A 9 0.35 8.32 8.83
N LEU A 10 1.23 8.94 9.63
CA LEU A 10 2.68 8.89 9.47
C LEU A 10 3.28 8.10 10.66
N PRO A 11 3.42 6.77 10.57
CA PRO A 11 3.96 5.95 11.67
C PRO A 11 5.31 6.43 12.22
N HIS A 12 6.14 7.03 11.36
CA HIS A 12 7.47 7.54 11.73
C HIS A 12 7.55 9.06 11.80
N GLY A 13 6.43 9.77 11.64
CA GLY A 13 6.42 11.25 11.57
C GLY A 13 7.07 11.86 10.32
N ASP A 14 7.64 11.07 9.42
CA ASP A 14 8.27 11.51 8.17
C ASP A 14 7.40 11.18 6.95
N GLY A 15 7.03 12.21 6.20
CA GLY A 15 6.24 12.11 4.98
C GLY A 15 6.95 11.45 3.79
N LYS A 16 8.25 11.17 3.87
CA LYS A 16 9.01 10.41 2.85
C LYS A 16 9.07 8.91 3.13
N ARG A 17 8.73 8.50 4.35
CA ARG A 17 8.75 7.12 4.79
C ARG A 17 7.39 6.47 4.60
N LEU A 18 7.18 5.35 5.28
CA LEU A 18 5.91 4.65 5.33
C LEU A 18 4.76 5.61 5.69
N ARG A 19 3.70 5.56 4.89
CA ARG A 19 2.47 6.35 5.01
C ARG A 19 1.27 5.45 4.84
N THR A 20 0.23 5.69 5.63
CA THR A 20 -1.07 5.03 5.47
C THR A 20 -2.11 6.11 5.25
N ALA A 21 -3.01 5.95 4.28
CA ALA A 21 -4.10 6.87 4.03
C ALA A 21 -5.44 6.14 4.02
N GLU A 22 -6.44 6.73 4.68
CA GLU A 22 -7.83 6.30 4.66
C GLU A 22 -8.68 7.42 4.05
N ILE A 23 -9.61 7.05 3.16
CA ILE A 23 -10.48 8.01 2.47
C ILE A 23 -11.91 7.73 2.94
N SER A 24 -12.60 8.72 3.51
CA SER A 24 -13.89 8.52 4.20
C SER A 24 -15.00 7.89 3.35
N ASN A 25 -14.93 8.02 2.03
CA ASN A 25 -15.95 7.49 1.10
C ASN A 25 -15.45 6.24 0.34
N TRP A 26 -14.34 5.65 0.76
CA TRP A 26 -13.76 4.45 0.15
C TRP A 26 -13.51 3.41 1.24
N GLY A 27 -14.04 2.20 1.07
CA GLY A 27 -13.87 1.11 2.04
C GLY A 27 -12.44 0.56 2.12
N GLY A 28 -11.52 1.01 1.28
CA GLY A 28 -10.15 0.53 1.26
C GLY A 28 -9.16 1.33 2.12
N LYS A 29 -7.93 0.83 2.16
CA LYS A 29 -6.78 1.56 2.70
C LYS A 29 -5.73 1.74 1.62
N ALA A 30 -5.07 2.88 1.63
CA ALA A 30 -3.88 3.10 0.82
C ALA A 30 -2.65 3.06 1.73
N LEU A 31 -1.60 2.38 1.31
CA LEU A 31 -0.31 2.41 2.00
C LEU A 31 0.78 2.78 1.00
N ALA A 32 1.77 3.55 1.41
CA ALA A 32 2.89 3.94 0.57
C ALA A 32 4.20 3.80 1.33
N ALA A 33 5.21 3.24 0.68
CA ALA A 33 6.53 3.04 1.29
C ALA A 33 7.64 3.25 0.26
N PRO A 34 8.79 3.82 0.66
CA PRO A 34 9.99 3.73 -0.15
C PRO A 34 10.50 2.29 -0.20
N ARG A 35 11.24 1.94 -1.26
CA ARG A 35 11.88 0.63 -1.42
C ARG A 35 12.79 0.26 -0.24
N THR A 36 13.42 1.25 0.40
CA THR A 36 14.28 1.07 1.58
C THR A 36 13.53 0.54 2.80
N ASP A 37 12.24 0.85 2.92
CA ASP A 37 11.38 0.39 4.02
C ASP A 37 10.57 -0.86 3.62
N LEU A 38 10.88 -1.50 2.47
CA LEU A 38 10.09 -2.62 1.93
C LEU A 38 9.99 -3.80 2.89
N ASP A 39 11.06 -4.19 3.58
CA ASP A 39 11.02 -5.35 4.48
C ASP A 39 10.05 -5.14 5.65
N MET A 40 10.05 -3.94 6.24
CA MET A 40 9.07 -3.54 7.26
C MET A 40 7.67 -3.33 6.66
N PHE A 41 7.59 -2.86 5.41
CA PHE A 41 6.32 -2.73 4.72
C PHE A 41 5.64 -4.09 4.56
N LEU A 42 6.40 -5.12 4.16
CA LEU A 42 5.95 -6.50 3.96
C LEU A 42 5.43 -7.19 5.23
N THR A 43 5.72 -6.67 6.43
CA THR A 43 5.17 -7.22 7.69
C THR A 43 3.78 -6.70 8.03
N ARG A 44 3.22 -5.79 7.23
CA ARG A 44 1.87 -5.22 7.43
C ARG A 44 0.81 -6.26 7.09
N GLU A 45 -0.12 -6.48 8.01
CA GLU A 45 -1.26 -7.39 7.79
C GLU A 45 -2.10 -6.98 6.58
N GLU A 46 -2.17 -5.67 6.28
CA GLU A 46 -2.91 -5.17 5.11
C GLU A 46 -2.38 -5.74 3.78
N LEU A 47 -1.09 -6.07 3.68
CA LEU A 47 -0.52 -6.63 2.45
C LEU A 47 -0.87 -8.11 2.24
N GLY A 48 -1.52 -8.75 3.20
CA GLY A 48 -2.11 -10.08 3.04
C GLY A 48 -3.39 -10.08 2.21
N TRP A 49 -3.95 -8.91 1.90
CA TRP A 49 -5.22 -8.79 1.18
C TRP A 49 -5.04 -8.53 -0.31
N SER A 50 -6.13 -8.71 -1.05
CA SER A 50 -6.19 -8.40 -2.47
C SER A 50 -6.19 -6.89 -2.71
N GLY A 51 -5.55 -6.49 -3.79
CA GLY A 51 -5.46 -5.09 -4.12
C GLY A 51 -4.62 -4.78 -5.35
N VAL A 52 -4.48 -3.48 -5.58
CA VAL A 52 -3.68 -2.92 -6.67
C VAL A 52 -2.45 -2.25 -6.07
N TYR A 53 -1.31 -2.39 -6.73
CA TYR A 53 -0.08 -1.70 -6.37
C TYR A 53 0.49 -0.94 -7.56
N VAL A 54 1.14 0.16 -7.24
CA VAL A 54 1.83 1.05 -8.17
C VAL A 54 3.26 1.17 -7.71
N LEU A 55 4.19 0.65 -8.51
CA LEU A 55 5.62 0.86 -8.34
C LEU A 55 6.01 2.08 -9.16
N THR A 56 6.67 3.05 -8.54
CA THR A 56 7.15 4.26 -9.21
C THR A 56 8.65 4.38 -9.06
N GLY A 57 9.29 4.91 -10.09
CA GLY A 57 10.72 5.22 -10.08
C GLY A 57 11.18 5.79 -11.41
N THR A 58 12.38 5.42 -11.80
CA THR A 58 13.06 5.99 -12.97
C THR A 58 13.65 4.87 -13.78
N ASP A 59 13.44 4.92 -15.08
CA ASP A 59 14.06 4.01 -16.03
C ASP A 59 15.60 4.18 -15.98
N PRO A 60 16.37 3.12 -15.69
CA PRO A 60 17.84 3.19 -15.61
C PRO A 60 18.52 3.58 -16.93
N GLU A 61 17.91 3.27 -18.08
CA GLU A 61 18.49 3.53 -19.40
C GLU A 61 18.11 4.93 -19.91
N THR A 62 16.86 5.34 -19.71
CA THR A 62 16.34 6.58 -20.29
C THR A 62 16.29 7.76 -19.30
N GLY A 63 16.40 7.49 -18.00
CA GLY A 63 16.30 8.51 -16.94
C GLY A 63 14.90 9.10 -16.78
N LYS A 64 13.89 8.55 -17.47
CA LYS A 64 12.51 9.07 -17.46
C LYS A 64 11.70 8.47 -16.30
N PRO A 65 10.69 9.19 -15.79
CA PRO A 65 9.76 8.64 -14.82
C PRO A 65 9.07 7.39 -15.38
N MET A 66 9.09 6.32 -14.61
CA MET A 66 8.47 5.04 -14.96
C MET A 66 7.53 4.61 -13.84
N ALA A 67 6.37 4.08 -14.23
CA ALA A 67 5.42 3.48 -13.31
C ALA A 67 5.01 2.10 -13.82
N TYR A 68 4.86 1.16 -12.89
CA TYR A 68 4.30 -0.15 -13.13
C TYR A 68 3.09 -0.34 -12.23
N ILE A 69 1.98 -0.79 -12.81
CA ILE A 69 0.73 -1.04 -12.10
C ILE A 69 0.45 -2.53 -12.19
N GLY A 70 0.13 -3.15 -11.07
CA GLY A 70 -0.30 -4.54 -11.04
C GLY A 70 -1.35 -4.78 -9.98
N GLU A 71 -2.04 -5.90 -10.10
CA GLU A 71 -2.96 -6.43 -9.11
C GLU A 71 -2.44 -7.75 -8.54
N ALA A 72 -2.87 -8.08 -7.32
CA ALA A 72 -2.58 -9.37 -6.69
C ALA A 72 -3.65 -9.71 -5.65
N GLU A 73 -3.89 -11.01 -5.44
CA GLU A 73 -4.70 -11.51 -4.32
C GLU A 73 -3.96 -11.41 -2.99
N VAL A 74 -2.63 -11.57 -3.01
CA VAL A 74 -1.74 -11.37 -1.86
C VAL A 74 -0.62 -10.41 -2.28
N LEU A 75 -0.76 -9.14 -1.90
CA LEU A 75 0.19 -8.09 -2.26
C LEU A 75 1.61 -8.37 -1.74
N ALA A 76 1.73 -8.89 -0.52
CA ALA A 76 3.02 -9.17 0.10
C ALA A 76 3.89 -10.11 -0.76
N ASP A 77 3.29 -11.18 -1.28
CA ASP A 77 4.01 -12.16 -2.11
C ASP A 77 4.34 -11.58 -3.48
N ARG A 78 3.42 -10.81 -4.07
CA ARG A 78 3.70 -10.14 -5.34
C ARG A 78 4.83 -9.11 -5.21
N LEU A 79 4.82 -8.29 -4.16
CA LEU A 79 5.87 -7.30 -3.93
C LEU A 79 7.24 -7.94 -3.65
N LYS A 80 7.30 -9.13 -3.03
CA LYS A 80 8.56 -9.89 -2.90
C LYS A 80 9.16 -10.25 -4.25
N THR A 81 8.33 -10.60 -5.25
CA THR A 81 8.84 -10.92 -6.61
C THR A 81 9.49 -9.72 -7.30
N HIS A 82 9.06 -8.50 -6.96
CA HIS A 82 9.61 -7.25 -7.52
C HIS A 82 10.89 -6.77 -6.82
N LYS A 83 11.38 -7.46 -5.78
CA LYS A 83 12.66 -7.12 -5.13
C LYS A 83 13.84 -7.18 -6.09
N GLY A 84 13.82 -8.05 -7.09
CA GLY A 84 14.91 -8.17 -8.08
C GLY A 84 14.92 -7.08 -9.16
N ILE A 85 13.92 -6.21 -9.20
CA ILE A 85 13.78 -5.20 -10.25
C ILE A 85 14.26 -3.85 -9.74
N GLU A 86 15.18 -3.20 -10.45
CA GLU A 86 15.87 -2.00 -9.96
C GLU A 86 15.18 -0.67 -10.29
N PHE A 87 14.26 -0.62 -11.27
CA PHE A 87 13.70 0.67 -11.74
C PHE A 87 12.88 1.44 -10.67
N TRP A 88 12.32 0.75 -9.68
CA TRP A 88 11.35 1.33 -8.76
C TRP A 88 11.97 1.76 -7.42
N ILE A 89 11.55 2.91 -6.93
CA ILE A 89 12.04 3.54 -5.70
C ILE A 89 10.96 3.66 -4.63
N SER A 90 9.70 3.63 -5.02
CA SER A 90 8.55 3.74 -4.12
C SER A 90 7.43 2.82 -4.58
N VAL A 91 6.64 2.35 -3.62
CA VAL A 91 5.41 1.61 -3.86
C VAL A 91 4.25 2.33 -3.21
N VAL A 92 3.09 2.33 -3.88
CA VAL A 92 1.80 2.66 -3.30
C VAL A 92 0.90 1.46 -3.52
N VAL A 93 0.23 0.98 -2.47
CA VAL A 93 -0.75 -0.10 -2.53
C VAL A 93 -2.11 0.43 -2.14
N PHE A 94 -3.14 -0.13 -2.76
CA PHE A 94 -4.54 0.11 -2.49
C PHE A 94 -5.16 -1.25 -2.20
N VAL A 95 -5.57 -1.45 -0.95
CA VAL A 95 -6.24 -2.68 -0.52
C VAL A 95 -7.73 -2.41 -0.40
N SER A 96 -8.55 -3.28 -0.99
CA SER A 96 -10.00 -3.26 -0.70
C SER A 96 -10.22 -4.05 0.57
N LYS A 97 -10.81 -3.42 1.58
CA LYS A 97 -11.29 -4.12 2.78
C LYS A 97 -12.68 -4.68 2.48
N ASP A 98 -12.81 -5.51 1.46
CA ASP A 98 -14.03 -6.31 1.30
C ASP A 98 -13.98 -7.53 2.23
N GLU A 99 -13.93 -7.23 3.52
CA GLU A 99 -14.58 -8.03 4.54
C GLU A 99 -15.27 -7.05 5.49
N ASN A 100 -16.59 -7.04 5.40
CA ASN A 100 -17.47 -6.50 6.42
C ASN A 100 -17.10 -7.14 7.76
N LEU A 101 -16.21 -6.52 8.55
CA LEU A 101 -15.81 -7.01 9.87
C LEU A 101 -16.94 -6.75 10.88
N THR A 102 -18.00 -7.54 10.76
CA THR A 102 -18.85 -7.94 11.88
C THR A 102 -19.02 -9.46 11.87
N LYS A 103 -17.99 -10.16 12.36
CA LYS A 103 -18.21 -11.35 13.19
C LYS A 103 -17.49 -11.16 14.52
N ALA A 104 -18.23 -11.49 15.58
CA ALA A 104 -17.99 -11.28 17.02
C ALA A 104 -18.24 -9.81 17.46
N HIS A 105 -19.32 -9.45 18.16
CA HIS A 105 -19.96 -10.15 19.28
C HIS A 105 -18.95 -10.92 20.13
N ALA A 106 -17.91 -10.23 20.60
CA ALA A 106 -17.22 -10.66 21.81
C ALA A 106 -18.11 -10.25 22.99
N LEU A 107 -18.91 -11.21 23.46
CA LEU A 107 -19.45 -11.25 24.81
C LEU A 107 -18.40 -10.69 25.79
N ARG A 108 -18.77 -9.66 26.57
CA ARG A 108 -18.14 -9.45 27.87
C ARG A 108 -19.04 -10.12 28.93
N PRO A 109 -18.52 -11.06 29.74
CA PRO A 109 -19.18 -11.44 30.98
C PRO A 109 -19.21 -10.27 31.98
#